data_AF-A0A1I0SP92-F1
#
_entry.id   AF-A0A1I0SP92-F1
#
_cell.length_a   1.000
_cell.length_b   1.000
_cell.length_c   1.000
_cell.angle_alpha   90.00
_cell.angle_beta   90.00
_cell.angle_gamma   90.00
#
_symmetry.space_group_name_H-M   'P 1'
#
loop_
_entity.id
_entity.type
_entity.pdbx_description
1 polymer ?
#
loop_
_entity_poly.entity_id
_entity_poly.type
_entity_poly.pdbx_seq_one_letter_code
_entity_poly.pdbx_strand_id
1 'polypeptide(L)'
;MNILNLYENITTEKKAHLANELGLNPADLEFLNFDIRKVQDQDGYVLYKFILLGDNPNEIVEKIIELVDKEVEIPDYIFEDDEEDWYDYDYVSGKDPNQNLEIFLNELENLSRLNKMPVSDYQMLSILKRQIYIGIIGSMETYLCDTFIGLVLGDRTYLERFIATTPEFTRRKFELREIFSTYREIEKTAQDVMLDVIYHDLAKVRLMYIQTFEMDFPTIKEVFKCIKVRHDLVHRNGKTKDRQIIKLNERIIDDTLKTIQNFIVDIAGRIADLGDLNDIPF
;
A
#
# COMPACT_ATOMS: atom_id res chain seq x y z
N MET A 1 9.63 -26.77 -23.33
CA MET A 1 8.78 -25.62 -22.95
C MET A 1 9.68 -24.73 -22.12
N ASN A 2 10.14 -23.60 -22.65
CA ASN A 2 11.06 -22.72 -21.94
C ASN A 2 10.36 -22.18 -20.70
N ILE A 3 10.75 -22.66 -19.52
CA ILE A 3 10.39 -22.03 -18.25
C ILE A 3 11.15 -20.71 -18.27
N LEU A 4 10.47 -19.60 -18.58
CA LEU A 4 11.04 -18.28 -18.36
C LEU A 4 11.30 -18.18 -16.85
N ASN A 5 12.57 -18.06 -16.46
CA ASN A 5 12.92 -17.75 -15.08
C ASN A 5 12.42 -16.33 -14.80
N LEU A 6 11.28 -16.18 -14.12
CA LEU A 6 10.64 -14.89 -13.83
C LEU A 6 11.60 -13.93 -13.12
N TYR A 7 12.49 -14.48 -12.29
CA TYR A 7 13.53 -13.73 -11.59
C TYR A 7 14.60 -13.14 -12.52
N GLU A 8 14.98 -13.84 -13.60
CA GLU A 8 15.98 -13.34 -14.54
C GLU A 8 15.46 -12.17 -15.39
N ASN A 9 14.14 -12.03 -15.51
CA ASN A 9 13.50 -11.06 -16.40
C ASN A 9 13.05 -9.77 -15.69
N ILE A 10 13.21 -9.67 -14.36
CA ILE A 10 12.89 -8.45 -13.60
C ILE A 10 14.14 -7.55 -13.41
N THR A 11 13.90 -6.24 -13.26
CA THR A 11 14.94 -5.23 -13.06
C THR A 11 15.72 -5.44 -11.76
N THR A 12 16.92 -4.88 -11.65
CA THR A 12 17.73 -4.93 -10.40
C THR A 12 16.97 -4.38 -9.20
N GLU A 13 16.17 -3.35 -9.41
CA GLU A 13 15.30 -2.75 -8.41
C GLU A 13 14.20 -3.71 -7.95
N LYS A 14 13.48 -4.35 -8.88
CA LYS A 14 12.49 -5.38 -8.58
C LYS A 14 13.09 -6.59 -7.86
N LYS A 15 14.34 -6.94 -8.13
CA LYS A 15 15.08 -7.96 -7.35
C LYS A 15 15.34 -7.51 -5.92
N ALA A 16 15.60 -6.22 -5.71
CA ALA A 16 15.74 -5.66 -4.37
C ALA A 16 14.40 -5.63 -3.61
N HIS A 17 13.29 -5.33 -4.29
CA HIS A 17 11.94 -5.47 -3.71
C HIS A 17 11.63 -6.91 -3.34
N LEU A 18 11.89 -7.88 -4.24
CA LEU A 18 11.75 -9.30 -3.93
C LEU A 18 12.56 -9.72 -2.69
N ALA A 19 13.82 -9.30 -2.61
CA ALA A 19 14.65 -9.58 -1.45
C ALA A 19 14.02 -9.01 -0.17
N ASN A 20 13.53 -7.77 -0.22
CA ASN A 20 12.89 -7.11 0.90
C ASN A 20 11.61 -7.83 1.37
N GLU A 21 10.74 -8.26 0.45
CA GLU A 21 9.54 -9.06 0.79
C GLU A 21 9.90 -10.38 1.49
N LEU A 22 11.03 -10.97 1.09
CA LEU A 22 11.55 -12.19 1.71
C LEU A 22 12.30 -11.93 3.03
N GLY A 23 12.48 -10.68 3.46
CA GLY A 23 13.32 -10.32 4.61
C GLY A 23 14.82 -10.50 4.39
N LEU A 24 15.24 -10.56 3.13
CA LEU A 24 16.61 -10.76 2.68
C LEU A 24 17.23 -9.47 2.16
N ASN A 25 18.56 -9.47 2.04
CA ASN A 25 19.24 -8.49 1.20
C ASN A 25 19.37 -9.00 -0.25
N PRO A 26 19.58 -8.14 -1.27
CA PRO A 26 19.65 -8.57 -2.67
C PRO A 26 20.78 -9.58 -2.96
N ALA A 27 21.89 -9.53 -2.22
CA ALA A 27 23.00 -10.46 -2.41
C ALA A 27 22.68 -11.86 -1.86
N ASP A 28 21.85 -11.97 -0.83
CA ASP A 28 21.40 -13.26 -0.28
C ASP A 28 20.69 -14.11 -1.35
N LEU A 29 19.93 -13.47 -2.26
CA LEU A 29 19.25 -14.15 -3.37
C LEU A 29 20.22 -14.83 -4.33
N GLU A 30 21.46 -14.34 -4.49
CA GLU A 30 22.45 -14.95 -5.38
C GLU A 30 22.97 -16.30 -4.86
N PHE A 31 22.85 -16.54 -3.56
CA PHE A 31 23.28 -17.77 -2.89
C PHE A 31 22.13 -18.77 -2.69
N LEU A 32 20.90 -18.39 -3.03
CA LEU A 32 19.74 -19.25 -2.96
C LEU A 32 19.47 -19.89 -4.32
N ASN A 33 19.17 -21.17 -4.29
CA ASN A 33 18.58 -21.91 -5.38
C ASN A 33 17.05 -21.93 -5.21
N PHE A 34 16.35 -21.18 -6.05
CA PHE A 34 14.91 -21.01 -5.98
C PHE A 34 14.28 -20.88 -7.37
N ASP A 35 12.96 -21.01 -7.41
CA ASP A 35 12.12 -20.75 -8.59
C ASP A 35 10.98 -19.81 -8.20
N ILE A 36 10.49 -19.04 -9.16
CA ILE A 36 9.33 -18.17 -8.98
C ILE A 36 8.25 -18.64 -9.93
N ARG A 37 7.10 -19.02 -9.38
CA ARG A 37 5.99 -19.56 -10.16
C ARG A 37 4.75 -18.70 -10.06
N LYS A 38 4.16 -18.46 -11.22
CA LYS A 38 2.81 -17.93 -11.34
C LYS A 38 1.81 -19.07 -11.11
N VAL A 39 1.07 -19.01 -10.01
CA VAL A 39 0.03 -19.98 -9.65
C VAL A 39 -1.33 -19.36 -9.86
N GLN A 40 -2.25 -20.11 -10.46
CA GLN A 40 -3.64 -19.71 -10.55
C GLN A 40 -4.46 -20.54 -9.57
N ASP A 41 -5.21 -19.91 -8.68
CA ASP A 41 -6.09 -20.61 -7.75
C ASP A 41 -7.38 -21.10 -8.45
N GLN A 42 -8.23 -21.80 -7.68
CA GLN A 42 -9.47 -22.41 -8.20
C GLN A 42 -10.50 -21.38 -8.68
N ASP A 43 -10.39 -20.14 -8.21
CA ASP A 43 -11.27 -19.02 -8.57
C ASP A 43 -10.67 -18.16 -9.71
N GLY A 44 -9.50 -18.54 -10.21
CA GLY A 44 -8.83 -17.88 -11.32
C GLY A 44 -7.89 -16.74 -10.91
N TYR A 45 -7.64 -16.53 -9.61
CA TYR A 45 -6.70 -15.53 -9.12
C TYR A 45 -5.27 -15.96 -9.40
N VAL A 46 -4.47 -15.02 -9.91
CA VAL A 46 -3.04 -15.20 -10.13
C VAL A 46 -2.29 -14.75 -8.90
N LEU A 47 -1.44 -15.64 -8.38
CA LEU A 47 -0.49 -15.38 -7.31
C LEU A 47 0.92 -15.74 -7.80
N TYR A 48 1.94 -15.14 -7.20
CA TYR A 48 3.33 -15.55 -7.42
C TYR A 48 3.82 -16.29 -6.18
N LYS A 49 4.61 -17.35 -6.38
CA LYS A 49 5.22 -18.12 -5.30
C LYS A 49 6.71 -18.19 -5.49
N PHE A 50 7.45 -17.81 -4.46
CA PHE A 50 8.87 -18.10 -4.32
C PHE A 50 9.02 -19.51 -3.73
N ILE A 51 9.83 -20.36 -4.35
CA ILE A 51 9.97 -21.78 -3.97
C ILE A 51 11.45 -22.13 -3.87
N LEU A 52 11.91 -22.54 -2.68
CA LEU A 52 13.28 -23.02 -2.52
C LEU A 52 13.47 -24.39 -3.17
N LEU A 53 14.51 -24.51 -3.98
CA LEU A 53 14.89 -25.73 -4.68
C LEU A 53 16.14 -26.36 -4.08
N GLY A 54 16.13 -27.68 -3.88
CA GLY A 54 17.30 -28.41 -3.40
C GLY A 54 17.80 -27.93 -2.03
N ASP A 55 19.13 -27.98 -1.87
CA ASP A 55 19.81 -27.53 -0.66
C ASP A 55 20.17 -26.04 -0.78
N ASN A 56 19.95 -25.31 0.30
CA ASN A 56 20.20 -23.88 0.42
C ASN A 56 20.97 -23.59 1.72
N PRO A 57 21.78 -22.53 1.81
CA PRO A 57 22.47 -22.17 3.05
C PRO A 57 21.47 -21.88 4.18
N ASN A 58 21.51 -22.67 5.26
CA ASN A 58 20.58 -22.53 6.40
C ASN A 58 20.58 -21.11 6.97
N GLU A 59 21.75 -20.46 7.05
CA GLU A 59 21.90 -19.09 7.56
C GLU A 59 21.11 -18.04 6.76
N ILE A 60 20.80 -18.32 5.48
CA ILE A 60 19.99 -17.45 4.64
C ILE A 60 18.53 -17.88 4.71
N VAL A 61 18.26 -19.18 4.68
CA VAL A 61 16.88 -19.73 4.74
C VAL A 61 16.17 -19.32 6.03
N GLU A 62 16.86 -19.29 7.17
CA GLU A 62 16.31 -18.89 8.47
C GLU A 62 15.87 -17.42 8.53
N LYS A 63 16.33 -16.59 7.60
CA LYS A 63 15.94 -15.17 7.51
C LYS A 63 14.64 -14.97 6.71
N ILE A 64 14.22 -15.97 5.94
CA ILE A 64 13.10 -15.83 5.02
C ILE A 64 11.80 -15.72 5.80
N ILE A 65 11.13 -14.58 5.66
CA ILE A 65 9.87 -14.30 6.34
C ILE A 65 8.74 -15.10 5.66
N GLU A 66 7.80 -15.59 6.46
CA GLU A 66 6.61 -16.34 6.00
C GLU A 66 6.91 -17.64 5.23
N LEU A 67 8.12 -18.19 5.34
CA LEU A 67 8.49 -19.45 4.71
C LEU A 67 7.69 -20.62 5.32
N VAL A 68 6.80 -21.20 4.52
CA VAL A 68 6.01 -22.40 4.88
C VAL A 68 6.23 -23.46 3.81
N ASP A 69 6.62 -24.66 4.22
CA ASP A 69 6.87 -25.79 3.29
C ASP A 69 7.79 -25.45 2.10
N LYS A 70 8.81 -24.60 2.35
CA LYS A 70 9.76 -24.08 1.34
C LYS A 70 9.18 -23.08 0.34
N GLU A 71 7.98 -22.57 0.59
CA GLU A 71 7.30 -21.60 -0.27
C GLU A 71 7.00 -20.29 0.48
N VAL A 72 6.98 -19.18 -0.27
CA VAL A 72 6.48 -17.88 0.18
C VAL A 72 5.57 -17.32 -0.92
N GLU A 73 4.42 -16.76 -0.54
CA GLU A 73 3.56 -16.03 -1.48
C GLU A 73 4.13 -14.63 -1.71
N ILE A 74 4.24 -14.24 -2.98
CA ILE A 74 4.86 -13.00 -3.40
C ILE A 74 3.81 -12.09 -4.05
N PRO A 75 3.75 -10.81 -3.66
CA PRO A 75 2.89 -9.83 -4.32
C PRO A 75 3.12 -9.73 -5.83
N ASP A 76 2.05 -9.47 -6.58
CA ASP A 76 2.09 -9.40 -8.04
C ASP A 76 2.83 -8.17 -8.58
N TYR A 77 2.82 -7.04 -7.86
CA TYR A 77 3.53 -5.82 -8.25
C TYR A 77 5.05 -5.99 -8.44
N ILE A 78 5.68 -7.01 -7.84
CA ILE A 78 7.11 -7.29 -8.07
C ILE A 78 7.36 -7.71 -9.52
N PHE A 79 6.44 -8.45 -10.12
CA PHE A 79 6.59 -9.03 -11.46
C PHE A 79 5.78 -8.31 -12.51
N GLU A 80 4.85 -7.46 -12.10
CA GLU A 80 4.05 -6.65 -13.00
C GLU A 80 4.75 -5.30 -13.22
N ASP A 81 4.85 -4.87 -14.49
CA ASP A 81 5.41 -3.57 -14.86
C ASP A 81 4.41 -2.47 -14.52
N ASP A 82 4.41 -2.09 -13.24
CA ASP A 82 3.92 -0.82 -12.80
C ASP A 82 5.18 0.05 -12.68
N GLU A 83 5.33 1.02 -13.58
CA GLU A 83 6.43 2.00 -13.55
C GLU A 83 6.51 2.59 -12.14
N GLU A 84 7.74 2.86 -11.68
CA GLU A 84 8.07 3.53 -10.43
C GLU A 84 7.33 4.87 -10.38
N ASP A 85 6.09 4.83 -9.90
CA ASP A 85 5.25 6.01 -9.78
C ASP A 85 5.83 6.84 -8.64
N TRP A 86 6.45 7.97 -9.00
CA TRP A 86 6.88 8.96 -8.03
C TRP A 86 5.63 9.64 -7.45
N TYR A 87 5.23 9.23 -6.24
CA TYR A 87 4.12 9.83 -5.50
C TYR A 87 4.63 11.02 -4.71
N ASP A 88 4.23 12.22 -5.14
CA ASP A 88 4.45 13.46 -4.40
C ASP A 88 3.15 13.74 -3.62
N TYR A 89 2.93 13.04 -2.51
CA TYR A 89 1.88 13.43 -1.60
C TYR A 89 2.30 14.75 -0.96
N ASP A 90 1.41 15.74 -0.98
CA ASP A 90 1.51 16.88 -0.10
C ASP A 90 0.77 16.55 1.20
N TYR A 91 1.34 16.88 2.36
CA TYR A 91 0.61 16.81 3.63
C TYR A 91 -0.37 17.99 3.68
N VAL A 92 -1.57 17.77 3.14
CA VAL A 92 -2.56 18.85 2.89
C VAL A 92 -3.49 19.05 4.08
N SER A 93 -3.82 17.99 4.83
CA SER A 93 -4.73 18.08 5.97
C SER A 93 -4.02 18.03 7.33
N GLY A 94 -4.68 18.63 8.34
CA GLY A 94 -4.08 18.89 9.65
C GLY A 94 -3.83 17.62 10.48
N LYS A 95 -3.27 17.79 11.68
CA LYS A 95 -2.94 16.68 12.59
C LYS A 95 -4.15 15.94 13.19
N ASP A 96 -5.38 16.32 12.86
CA ASP A 96 -6.60 15.78 13.49
C ASP A 96 -7.26 14.70 12.62
N PRO A 97 -7.24 13.42 13.03
CA PRO A 97 -7.88 12.32 12.30
C PRO A 97 -9.38 12.52 12.04
N ASN A 98 -10.09 13.23 12.93
CA ASN A 98 -11.51 13.51 12.75
C ASN A 98 -11.76 14.50 11.62
N GLN A 99 -10.91 15.53 11.53
CA GLN A 99 -10.95 16.48 10.42
C GLN A 99 -10.65 15.79 9.09
N ASN A 100 -9.67 14.88 9.07
CA ASN A 100 -9.31 14.14 7.87
C ASN A 100 -10.46 13.21 7.42
N LEU A 101 -11.18 12.60 8.38
CA LEU A 101 -12.37 11.80 8.09
C LEU A 101 -13.50 12.67 7.51
N GLU A 102 -13.73 13.85 8.07
CA GLU A 102 -14.73 14.80 7.55
C GLU A 102 -14.42 15.22 6.11
N ILE A 103 -13.16 15.56 5.81
CA ILE A 103 -12.71 15.89 4.45
C ILE A 103 -12.99 14.72 3.49
N PHE A 104 -12.62 13.51 3.88
CA PHE A 104 -12.85 12.30 3.09
C PHE A 104 -14.35 12.04 2.83
N LEU A 105 -15.19 12.12 3.86
CA LEU A 105 -16.63 11.89 3.73
C LEU A 105 -17.30 12.95 2.85
N ASN A 106 -16.90 14.21 2.98
CA ASN A 106 -17.39 15.30 2.12
C ASN A 106 -17.00 15.08 0.65
N GLU A 107 -15.79 14.60 0.39
CA GLU A 107 -15.35 14.30 -0.97
C GLU A 107 -16.15 13.12 -1.57
N LEU A 108 -16.37 12.04 -0.81
CA LEU A 108 -17.23 10.94 -1.25
C LEU A 108 -18.67 11.39 -1.55
N GLU A 109 -19.23 12.31 -0.75
CA GLU A 109 -20.55 12.87 -1.01
C GLU A 109 -20.56 13.66 -2.33
N ASN A 110 -19.54 14.48 -2.59
CA ASN A 110 -19.41 15.20 -3.86
C ASN A 110 -19.26 14.25 -5.06
N LEU A 111 -18.44 13.21 -4.93
CA LEU A 111 -18.27 12.16 -5.96
C LEU A 111 -19.58 11.38 -6.19
N SER A 112 -20.36 11.11 -5.14
CA SER A 112 -21.70 10.51 -5.24
C SER A 112 -22.66 11.42 -6.00
N ARG A 113 -22.62 12.73 -5.76
CA ARG A 113 -23.42 13.72 -6.49
C ARG A 113 -23.01 13.80 -7.96
N LEU A 114 -21.71 13.80 -8.26
CA LEU A 114 -21.19 13.72 -9.63
C LEU A 114 -21.64 12.44 -10.34
N ASN A 115 -21.67 11.31 -9.62
CA ASN A 115 -22.14 10.03 -10.16
C ASN A 115 -23.60 10.13 -10.66
N LYS A 116 -24.43 10.94 -9.99
CA LYS A 116 -25.86 11.11 -10.32
C LYS A 116 -26.12 12.19 -11.38
N MET A 117 -25.09 12.89 -11.87
CA MET A 117 -25.28 13.93 -12.87
C MET A 117 -25.76 13.36 -14.20
N PRO A 118 -26.84 13.92 -14.79
CA PRO A 118 -27.29 13.49 -16.12
C PRO A 118 -26.30 13.98 -17.18
N VAL A 119 -25.65 13.04 -17.87
CA VAL A 119 -24.79 13.33 -19.03
C VAL A 119 -25.32 12.53 -20.22
N SER A 120 -25.78 13.24 -21.25
CA SER A 120 -26.38 12.64 -22.44
C SER A 120 -25.35 12.07 -23.41
N ASP A 121 -24.15 12.64 -23.46
CA ASP A 121 -23.05 12.13 -24.27
C ASP A 121 -22.39 10.92 -23.58
N TYR A 122 -22.45 9.76 -24.23
CA TYR A 122 -21.94 8.51 -23.67
C TYR A 122 -20.42 8.51 -23.46
N GLN A 123 -19.65 9.19 -24.31
CA GLN A 123 -18.20 9.27 -24.16
C GLN A 123 -17.84 10.14 -22.96
N MET A 124 -18.49 11.29 -22.81
CA MET A 124 -18.33 12.17 -21.66
C MET A 124 -18.77 11.48 -20.37
N LEU A 125 -19.89 10.74 -20.39
CA LEU A 125 -20.34 9.94 -19.26
C LEU A 125 -19.29 8.90 -18.88
N SER A 126 -18.73 8.17 -19.84
CA SER A 126 -17.68 7.16 -19.58
C SER A 126 -16.43 7.78 -18.97
N ILE A 127 -16.01 8.96 -19.44
CA ILE A 127 -14.86 9.69 -18.88
C ILE A 127 -15.18 10.15 -17.46
N LEU A 128 -16.36 10.73 -17.23
CA LEU A 128 -16.80 11.18 -15.91
C LEU A 128 -16.79 10.03 -14.90
N LYS A 129 -17.38 8.87 -15.23
CA LYS A 129 -17.39 7.70 -14.33
C LYS A 129 -15.97 7.22 -14.03
N ARG A 130 -15.07 7.24 -15.02
CA ARG A 130 -13.66 6.91 -14.81
C ARG A 130 -12.98 7.87 -13.84
N GLN A 131 -13.17 9.19 -14.04
CA GLN A 131 -12.57 10.19 -13.15
C GLN A 131 -13.14 10.11 -11.73
N ILE A 132 -14.44 9.86 -11.58
CA ILE A 132 -15.04 9.62 -10.27
C ILE A 132 -14.38 8.41 -9.60
N TYR A 133 -14.27 7.28 -10.30
CA TYR A 133 -13.63 6.08 -9.73
C TYR A 133 -12.20 6.35 -9.25
N ILE A 134 -11.39 7.03 -10.07
CA ILE A 134 -10.02 7.42 -9.71
C ILE A 134 -10.04 8.33 -8.48
N GLY A 135 -10.94 9.31 -8.44
CA GLY A 135 -11.12 10.22 -7.32
C GLY A 135 -11.44 9.50 -6.01
N ILE A 136 -12.31 8.47 -6.04
CA ILE A 136 -12.66 7.70 -4.84
C ILE A 136 -11.42 7.06 -4.20
N ILE A 137 -10.56 6.44 -5.02
CA ILE A 137 -9.33 5.81 -4.53
C ILE A 137 -8.31 6.88 -4.10
N GLY A 138 -8.21 7.99 -4.83
CA GLY A 138 -7.38 9.13 -4.43
C GLY A 138 -7.77 9.68 -3.06
N SER A 139 -9.06 9.85 -2.77
CA SER A 139 -9.54 10.30 -1.45
C SER A 139 -9.17 9.33 -0.33
N MET A 140 -9.22 8.02 -0.60
CA MET A 140 -8.78 7.00 0.35
C MET A 140 -7.28 7.09 0.63
N GLU A 141 -6.46 7.21 -0.42
CA GLU A 141 -5.02 7.37 -0.31
C GLU A 141 -4.66 8.62 0.51
N THR A 142 -5.27 9.76 0.21
CA THR A 142 -5.07 11.01 0.98
C THR A 142 -5.45 10.85 2.44
N TYR A 143 -6.60 10.21 2.74
CA TYR A 143 -6.99 9.96 4.13
C TYR A 143 -5.95 9.12 4.87
N LEU A 144 -5.49 8.02 4.26
CA LEU A 144 -4.50 7.14 4.88
C LEU A 144 -3.18 7.88 5.12
N CYS A 145 -2.71 8.64 4.13
CA CYS A 145 -1.49 9.44 4.22
C CYS A 145 -1.56 10.48 5.34
N ASP A 146 -2.52 11.38 5.25
CA ASP A 146 -2.60 12.51 6.17
C ASP A 146 -2.92 12.06 7.59
N THR A 147 -3.75 11.02 7.75
CA THR A 147 -4.03 10.47 9.08
C THR A 147 -2.81 9.80 9.69
N PHE A 148 -2.05 9.02 8.91
CA PHE A 148 -0.85 8.37 9.40
C PHE A 148 0.19 9.42 9.85
N ILE A 149 0.47 10.41 9.01
CA ILE A 149 1.42 11.50 9.31
C ILE A 149 0.95 12.31 10.53
N GLY A 150 -0.33 12.67 10.59
CA GLY A 150 -0.91 13.45 11.68
C GLY A 150 -0.77 12.76 13.03
N LEU A 151 -1.04 11.44 13.08
CA LEU A 151 -0.87 10.62 14.29
C LEU A 151 0.61 10.49 14.68
N VAL A 152 1.49 10.14 13.74
CA VAL A 152 2.92 9.94 13.99
C VAL A 152 3.59 11.23 14.48
N LEU A 153 3.30 12.38 13.85
CA LEU A 153 3.85 13.68 14.25
C LEU A 153 3.08 14.33 15.42
N GLY A 154 1.96 13.74 15.83
CA GLY A 154 1.14 14.18 16.95
C GLY A 154 1.54 13.53 18.28
N ASP A 155 2.12 12.32 18.23
CA ASP A 155 2.49 11.54 19.41
C ASP A 155 3.93 11.02 19.31
N ARG A 156 4.74 11.37 20.32
CA ARG A 156 6.16 10.97 20.38
C ARG A 156 6.35 9.46 20.41
N THR A 157 5.45 8.72 21.05
CA THR A 157 5.48 7.26 21.13
C THR A 157 5.30 6.65 19.74
N TYR A 158 4.35 7.17 18.96
CA TYR A 158 4.14 6.72 17.57
C TYR A 158 5.33 7.08 16.67
N LEU A 159 5.92 8.26 16.84
CA LEU A 159 7.15 8.64 16.13
C LEU A 159 8.30 7.67 16.43
N GLU A 160 8.57 7.39 17.71
CA GLU A 160 9.64 6.47 18.11
C GLU A 160 9.41 5.05 17.57
N ARG A 161 8.16 4.56 17.59
CA ARG A 161 7.79 3.26 17.00
C ARG A 161 7.98 3.23 15.50
N PHE A 162 7.47 4.23 14.78
CA PHE A 162 7.62 4.33 13.33
C PHE A 162 9.10 4.29 12.91
N ILE A 163 9.96 5.05 13.60
CA ILE A 163 11.42 5.06 13.35
C ILE A 163 12.02 3.67 13.64
N ALA A 164 11.58 3.01 14.71
CA ALA A 164 12.11 1.70 15.11
C ALA A 164 11.68 0.55 14.17
N THR A 165 10.54 0.66 13.50
CA THR A 165 9.98 -0.42 12.68
C THR A 165 10.20 -0.22 11.18
N THR A 166 10.52 1.00 10.74
CA THR A 166 10.68 1.32 9.32
C THR A 166 12.09 0.99 8.81
N PRO A 167 12.23 0.15 7.74
CA PRO A 167 13.52 -0.31 7.22
C PRO A 167 14.51 0.81 6.84
N GLU A 168 14.02 1.98 6.43
CA GLU A 168 14.86 3.11 6.06
C GLU A 168 15.65 3.68 7.24
N PHE A 169 15.03 3.77 8.41
CA PHE A 169 15.68 4.28 9.62
C PHE A 169 16.57 3.24 10.28
N THR A 170 16.11 1.98 10.35
CA THR A 170 16.85 0.90 11.03
C THR A 170 18.18 0.56 10.34
N ARG A 171 18.29 0.81 9.04
CA ARG A 171 19.53 0.59 8.26
C ARG A 171 20.52 1.76 8.34
N ARG A 172 20.09 2.93 8.82
CA ARG A 172 20.91 4.15 8.85
C ARG A 172 21.92 4.08 10.00
N LYS A 173 23.21 4.30 9.69
CA LYS A 173 24.29 4.43 10.68
C LYS A 173 24.72 5.88 10.79
N PHE A 174 25.02 6.33 12.00
CA PHE A 174 25.53 7.67 12.29
C PHE A 174 26.60 7.60 13.39
N GLU A 175 27.50 8.57 13.38
CA GLU A 175 28.46 8.79 14.45
C GLU A 175 27.82 9.49 15.64
N LEU A 176 28.36 9.29 16.85
CA LEU A 176 27.84 9.92 18.06
C LEU A 176 27.80 11.45 17.99
N ARG A 177 28.72 12.08 17.24
CA ARG A 177 28.75 13.54 17.03
C ARG A 177 27.52 14.06 16.27
N GLU A 178 26.85 13.21 15.50
CA GLU A 178 25.73 13.55 14.63
C GLU A 178 24.37 13.43 15.34
N ILE A 179 24.33 12.87 16.56
CA ILE A 179 23.10 12.53 17.27
C ILE A 179 22.14 13.72 17.42
N PHE A 180 22.67 14.89 17.80
CA PHE A 180 21.85 16.08 18.01
C PHE A 180 21.38 16.73 16.71
N SER A 181 22.16 16.64 15.62
CA SER A 181 21.71 17.10 14.31
C SER A 181 20.61 16.19 13.75
N THR A 182 20.81 14.87 13.81
CA THR A 182 19.81 13.90 13.36
C THR A 182 18.52 14.01 14.15
N TYR A 183 18.60 14.14 15.48
CA TYR A 183 17.42 14.31 16.32
C TYR A 183 16.63 15.59 15.99
N ARG A 184 17.30 16.69 15.63
CA ARG A 184 16.60 17.94 15.24
C ARG A 184 15.83 17.81 13.93
N GLU A 185 16.26 16.93 13.03
CA GLU A 185 15.67 16.72 11.71
C GLU A 185 14.76 15.49 11.66
N ILE A 186 14.59 14.78 12.78
CA ILE A 186 13.98 13.45 12.77
C ILE A 186 12.51 13.48 12.37
N GLU A 187 11.74 14.46 12.86
CA GLU A 187 10.32 14.62 12.50
C GLU A 187 10.16 14.93 11.02
N LYS A 188 11.00 15.83 10.49
CA LYS A 188 11.00 16.17 9.06
C LYS A 188 11.37 14.95 8.21
N THR A 189 12.44 14.24 8.60
CA THR A 189 12.86 13.03 7.88
C THR A 189 11.77 11.96 7.93
N ALA A 190 11.13 11.76 9.08
CA ALA A 190 9.99 10.86 9.22
C ALA A 190 8.84 11.26 8.30
N GLN A 191 8.52 12.56 8.24
CA GLN A 191 7.50 13.08 7.34
C GLN A 191 7.83 12.79 5.88
N ASP A 192 9.05 13.12 5.43
CA ASP A 192 9.49 12.89 4.05
C ASP A 192 9.35 11.39 3.68
N VAL A 193 9.79 10.49 4.57
CA VAL A 193 9.65 9.03 4.36
C VAL A 193 8.19 8.59 4.31
N MET A 194 7.30 9.18 5.12
CA MET A 194 5.87 8.86 5.09
C MET A 194 5.18 9.36 3.82
N LEU A 195 5.64 10.49 3.24
CA LEU A 195 5.10 11.04 1.99
C LEU A 195 5.55 10.24 0.76
N ASP A 196 6.74 9.63 0.81
CA ASP A 196 7.24 8.74 -0.26
C ASP A 196 6.53 7.36 -0.30
N VAL A 197 5.55 7.11 0.57
CA VAL A 197 4.81 5.84 0.60
C VAL A 197 3.68 5.84 -0.44
N ILE A 198 3.59 4.74 -1.19
CA ILE A 198 2.48 4.46 -2.11
C ILE A 198 1.24 4.01 -1.30
N TYR A 199 0.27 4.90 -1.05
CA TYR A 199 -0.83 4.58 -0.12
C TYR A 199 -1.91 3.63 -0.66
N HIS A 200 -1.89 3.29 -1.95
CA HIS A 200 -2.69 2.16 -2.46
C HIS A 200 -1.94 0.82 -2.45
N ASP A 201 -0.66 0.79 -2.07
CA ASP A 201 -0.04 -0.44 -1.61
C ASP A 201 -0.53 -0.76 -0.19
N LEU A 202 -1.75 -1.29 -0.13
CA LEU A 202 -2.41 -1.56 1.15
C LEU A 202 -1.73 -2.66 1.97
N ALA A 203 -0.87 -3.49 1.37
CA ALA A 203 -0.10 -4.46 2.14
C ALA A 203 0.96 -3.73 2.98
N LYS A 204 1.71 -2.83 2.35
CA LYS A 204 2.67 -1.96 3.05
C LYS A 204 2.00 -1.04 4.05
N VAL A 205 0.94 -0.33 3.66
CA VAL A 205 0.20 0.59 4.55
C VAL A 205 -0.35 -0.15 5.76
N ARG A 206 -0.94 -1.34 5.56
CA ARG A 206 -1.41 -2.19 6.67
C ARG A 206 -0.30 -2.48 7.67
N LEU A 207 0.88 -2.90 7.20
CA LEU A 207 2.01 -3.21 8.08
C LEU A 207 2.46 -1.97 8.87
N MET A 208 2.54 -0.80 8.20
CA MET A 208 2.89 0.46 8.85
C MET A 208 1.91 0.80 10.00
N TYR A 209 0.60 0.76 9.74
CA TYR A 209 -0.41 1.03 10.77
C TYR A 209 -0.32 0.07 11.95
N ILE A 210 -0.18 -1.24 11.70
CA ILE A 210 -0.07 -2.26 12.76
C ILE A 210 1.19 -2.03 13.60
N GLN A 211 2.33 -1.82 12.96
CA GLN A 211 3.62 -1.70 13.66
C GLN A 211 3.75 -0.38 14.43
N THR A 212 3.22 0.71 13.89
CA THR A 212 3.35 2.04 14.49
C THR A 212 2.31 2.29 15.58
N PHE A 213 1.05 1.90 15.35
CA PHE A 213 -0.05 2.17 16.29
C PHE A 213 -0.43 0.98 17.15
N GLU A 214 0.16 -0.20 16.93
CA GLU A 214 -0.19 -1.45 17.64
C GLU A 214 -1.69 -1.78 17.58
N MET A 215 -2.32 -1.41 16.47
CA MET A 215 -3.74 -1.64 16.21
C MET A 215 -3.94 -2.77 15.21
N ASP A 216 -5.11 -3.43 15.26
CA ASP A 216 -5.52 -4.29 14.16
C ASP A 216 -5.88 -3.44 12.93
N PHE A 217 -5.56 -3.94 11.73
CA PHE A 217 -5.97 -3.30 10.47
C PHE A 217 -7.11 -4.06 9.80
N PRO A 218 -8.12 -3.39 9.21
CA PRO A 218 -9.22 -4.05 8.52
C PRO A 218 -8.77 -4.94 7.36
N THR A 219 -9.64 -5.85 6.94
CA THR A 219 -9.36 -6.69 5.76
C THR A 219 -9.34 -5.84 4.50
N ILE A 220 -8.28 -5.99 3.69
CA ILE A 220 -8.07 -5.20 2.47
C ILE A 220 -8.65 -5.85 1.21
N LYS A 221 -9.18 -7.08 1.29
CA LYS A 221 -9.54 -7.90 0.12
C LYS A 221 -10.45 -7.20 -0.89
N GLU A 222 -11.54 -6.58 -0.44
CA GLU A 222 -12.48 -5.91 -1.36
C GLU A 222 -11.93 -4.59 -1.89
N VAL A 223 -11.18 -3.85 -1.07
CA VAL A 223 -10.53 -2.60 -1.46
C VAL A 223 -9.42 -2.84 -2.48
N PHE A 224 -8.67 -3.94 -2.32
CA PHE A 224 -7.62 -4.35 -3.24
C PHE A 224 -8.17 -4.61 -4.66
N LYS A 225 -9.37 -5.20 -4.78
CA LYS A 225 -10.05 -5.33 -6.08
C LYS A 225 -10.33 -3.95 -6.68
N CYS A 226 -10.72 -2.98 -5.85
CA CYS A 226 -10.98 -1.62 -6.31
C CYS A 226 -9.71 -0.93 -6.81
N ILE A 227 -8.58 -1.10 -6.11
CA ILE A 227 -7.27 -0.55 -6.49
C ILE A 227 -6.79 -1.14 -7.82
N LYS A 228 -6.95 -2.45 -8.04
CA LYS A 228 -6.60 -3.09 -9.33
C LYS A 228 -7.33 -2.45 -10.50
N VAL A 229 -8.63 -2.17 -10.34
CA VAL A 229 -9.40 -1.45 -11.35
C VAL A 229 -8.85 -0.03 -11.53
N ARG A 230 -8.58 0.70 -10.45
CA ARG A 230 -7.98 2.05 -10.52
C ARG A 230 -6.67 2.05 -11.30
N HIS A 231 -5.81 1.06 -11.11
CA HIS A 231 -4.55 0.94 -11.85
C HIS A 231 -4.81 0.90 -13.38
N ASP A 232 -5.73 0.04 -13.84
CA ASP A 232 -6.13 0.00 -15.26
C ASP A 232 -6.77 1.31 -15.74
N LEU A 233 -7.55 1.98 -14.89
CA LEU A 233 -8.20 3.26 -15.22
C LEU A 233 -7.18 4.38 -15.43
N VAL A 234 -6.12 4.44 -14.62
CA VAL A 234 -5.06 5.45 -14.68
C VAL A 234 -4.03 5.10 -15.76
N HIS A 235 -3.33 3.97 -15.64
CA HIS A 235 -2.14 3.68 -16.45
C HIS A 235 -2.47 3.06 -17.81
N ARG A 236 -3.65 2.47 -17.95
CA ARG A 236 -4.10 1.83 -19.21
C ARG A 236 -5.29 2.53 -19.85
N ASN A 237 -5.57 3.76 -19.40
CA ASN A 237 -6.63 4.61 -19.94
C ASN A 237 -8.00 3.91 -19.94
N GLY A 238 -8.28 3.09 -18.92
CA GLY A 238 -9.52 2.32 -18.77
C GLY A 238 -9.56 1.01 -19.53
N LYS A 239 -8.41 0.41 -19.83
CA LYS A 239 -8.31 -0.90 -20.49
C LYS A 239 -7.54 -1.90 -19.63
N THR A 240 -7.96 -3.16 -19.65
CA THR A 240 -7.19 -4.24 -19.02
C THR A 240 -5.93 -4.59 -19.82
N LYS A 241 -5.06 -5.47 -19.30
CA LYS A 241 -3.90 -6.03 -20.03
C LYS A 241 -4.29 -6.63 -21.39
N ASP A 242 -5.46 -7.26 -21.45
CA ASP A 242 -6.01 -7.86 -22.66
C ASP A 242 -6.69 -6.85 -23.59
N ARG A 243 -6.48 -5.55 -23.34
CA ARG A 243 -7.04 -4.41 -24.10
C ARG A 243 -8.56 -4.31 -24.06
N GLN A 244 -9.21 -4.97 -23.09
CA GLN A 244 -10.66 -4.87 -22.90
C GLN A 244 -11.02 -3.58 -22.18
N ILE A 245 -12.05 -2.87 -22.66
CA ILE A 245 -12.51 -1.63 -22.04
C ILE A 245 -13.26 -1.96 -20.75
N ILE A 246 -12.84 -1.33 -19.65
CA ILE A 246 -13.56 -1.40 -18.37
C ILE A 246 -14.83 -0.55 -18.49
N LYS A 247 -15.98 -1.20 -18.40
CA LYS A 247 -17.28 -0.54 -18.46
C LYS A 247 -17.74 -0.16 -17.06
N LEU A 248 -17.67 1.12 -16.73
CA LEU A 248 -18.21 1.66 -15.49
C LEU A 248 -19.65 2.13 -15.70
N ASN A 249 -20.51 1.82 -14.74
CA ASN A 249 -21.88 2.34 -14.66
C ASN A 249 -22.11 2.93 -13.27
N GLU A 250 -23.27 3.57 -13.08
CA GLU A 250 -23.63 4.22 -11.81
C GLU A 250 -23.51 3.27 -10.60
N ARG A 251 -24.02 2.04 -10.75
CA ARG A 251 -23.99 1.04 -9.69
C ARG A 251 -22.57 0.63 -9.29
N ILE A 252 -21.68 0.42 -10.26
CA ILE A 252 -20.27 0.08 -9.98
C ILE A 252 -19.60 1.20 -9.17
N ILE A 253 -19.89 2.46 -9.51
CA ILE A 253 -19.38 3.60 -8.76
C ILE A 253 -19.96 3.63 -7.34
N ASP A 254 -21.27 3.42 -7.17
CA ASP A 254 -21.91 3.39 -5.85
C ASP A 254 -21.40 2.24 -4.97
N ASP A 255 -21.19 1.04 -5.55
CA ASP A 255 -20.61 -0.11 -4.86
C ASP A 255 -19.15 0.17 -4.44
N THR A 256 -18.40 0.89 -5.27
CA THR A 256 -17.02 1.33 -4.96
C THR A 256 -17.02 2.37 -3.83
N LEU A 257 -17.86 3.41 -3.93
CA LEU A 257 -18.05 4.43 -2.88
C LEU A 257 -18.30 3.77 -1.53
N LYS A 258 -19.26 2.84 -1.48
CA LYS A 258 -19.62 2.13 -0.25
C LYS A 258 -18.48 1.26 0.29
N THR A 259 -17.77 0.56 -0.59
CA THR A 259 -16.64 -0.31 -0.19
C THR A 259 -15.53 0.53 0.45
N ILE A 260 -15.16 1.63 -0.19
CA ILE A 260 -14.10 2.52 0.28
C ILE A 260 -14.52 3.29 1.53
N GLN A 261 -15.75 3.78 1.59
CA GLN A 261 -16.30 4.44 2.78
C GLN A 261 -16.27 3.51 3.99
N ASN A 262 -16.77 2.28 3.86
CA ASN A 262 -16.80 1.33 4.98
C ASN A 262 -15.39 1.01 5.49
N PHE A 263 -14.43 0.85 4.58
CA PHE A 263 -13.03 0.60 4.94
C PHE A 263 -12.42 1.75 5.74
N ILE A 264 -12.58 3.00 5.26
CA ILE A 264 -12.05 4.17 5.98
C ILE A 264 -12.76 4.40 7.30
N VAL A 265 -14.08 4.20 7.38
CA VAL A 265 -14.83 4.34 8.64
C VAL A 265 -14.40 3.28 9.67
N ASP A 266 -14.10 2.05 9.26
CA ASP A 266 -13.55 1.01 10.16
C ASP A 266 -12.18 1.44 10.70
N ILE A 267 -11.27 1.90 9.84
CA ILE A 267 -9.96 2.44 10.27
C ILE A 267 -10.14 3.60 11.26
N ALA A 268 -11.01 4.57 10.94
CA ALA A 268 -11.26 5.72 11.79
C ALA A 268 -11.81 5.32 13.17
N GLY A 269 -12.72 4.34 13.23
CA GLY A 269 -13.23 3.81 14.49
C GLY A 269 -12.12 3.20 15.35
N ARG A 270 -11.25 2.39 14.76
CA ARG A 270 -10.13 1.80 15.48
C ARG A 270 -9.09 2.82 15.93
N ILE A 271 -8.89 3.91 15.19
CA ILE A 271 -8.04 5.04 15.60
C ILE A 271 -8.65 5.76 16.80
N ALA A 272 -9.97 5.96 16.82
CA ALA A 272 -10.64 6.58 17.95
C ALA A 272 -10.47 5.75 19.24
N ASP A 273 -10.52 4.41 19.13
CA ASP A 273 -10.30 3.50 20.25
C ASP A 273 -8.87 3.63 20.86
N LEU A 274 -7.88 4.10 20.09
CA LEU A 274 -6.53 4.38 20.61
C LEU A 274 -6.52 5.55 21.60
N GLY A 275 -7.37 6.56 21.38
CA GLY A 275 -7.49 7.72 22.26
C GLY A 275 -8.09 7.35 23.61
N ASP A 276 -9.13 6.50 23.61
CA ASP A 276 -9.82 6.04 24.82
C ASP A 276 -8.94 5.17 25.72
N LEU A 277 -7.95 4.46 25.14
CA LEU A 277 -6.98 3.65 25.88
C LEU A 277 -5.91 4.48 26.60
N ASN A 278 -5.55 5.65 26.05
CA ASN A 278 -4.56 6.55 26.64
C ASN A 278 -5.10 7.37 27.84
N ASP A 279 -6.43 7.42 28.00
CA ASP A 279 -7.12 8.09 29.11
C ASP A 279 -7.38 7.17 30.32
N ILE A 280 -6.94 5.90 30.28
CA ILE A 280 -7.01 5.00 31.44
C ILE A 280 -5.84 5.33 32.37
N PRO A 281 -6.08 5.88 33.57
CA PRO A 281 -5.00 6.16 34.51
C PRO A 281 -4.43 4.83 34.99
N PHE A 282 -3.14 4.60 34.73
CA PHE A 282 -2.33 3.58 35.39
C PHE A 282 -2.23 3.84 36.90
#